data_AF-A0A533BJI0-F1
#
_entry.id   AF-A0A533BJI0-F1
#
_cell.length_a   1.000
_cell.length_b   1.000
_cell.length_c   1.000
_cell.angle_alpha   90.00
_cell.angle_beta   90.00
_cell.angle_gamma   90.00
#
_symmetry.space_group_name_H-M   'P 1'
#
loop_
_entity.id
_entity.type
_entity.pdbx_description
1 polymer ?
#
loop_
_entity_poly.entity_id
_entity_poly.type
_entity_poly.pdbx_seq_one_letter_code
_entity_poly.pdbx_strand_id
1 'polypeptide(L)' 'MAPHTTAEDQVIEMMLHLGPCDSEDVVCQCTNLTWNRVFLAVDRLSRSGELGLVPRDRGMYTVTFPHRQDGRPDRRSLSS' A
#
# COMPACT_ATOMS: atom_id res chain seq x y z
N MET A 1 -15.39 -23.48 -6.44
CA MET A 1 -14.44 -22.58 -7.12
C MET A 1 -13.61 -21.93 -6.04
N ALA A 2 -12.36 -22.36 -5.85
CA ALA A 2 -11.47 -21.68 -4.92
C ALA A 2 -11.22 -20.27 -5.50
N PRO A 3 -11.45 -19.18 -4.74
CA PRO A 3 -11.06 -17.87 -5.22
C PRO A 3 -9.55 -17.92 -5.43
N HIS A 4 -9.11 -17.75 -6.67
CA HIS A 4 -7.71 -17.44 -6.92
C HIS A 4 -7.53 -16.03 -6.36
N THR A 5 -7.10 -15.93 -5.10
CA THR A 5 -6.77 -14.65 -4.48
C THR A 5 -5.72 -14.00 -5.36
N THR A 6 -6.08 -12.86 -5.96
CA THR A 6 -5.18 -12.15 -6.84
C THR A 6 -3.96 -11.66 -6.04
N ALA A 7 -2.87 -11.33 -6.72
CA ALA A 7 -1.72 -10.73 -6.04
C ALA A 7 -2.12 -9.46 -5.27
N GLU A 8 -3.13 -8.74 -5.76
CA GLU A 8 -3.70 -7.55 -5.13
C GLU A 8 -4.44 -7.91 -3.83
N ASP A 9 -5.34 -8.90 -3.86
CA ASP A 9 -6.03 -9.40 -2.66
C ASP A 9 -5.06 -9.84 -1.57
N GLN A 10 -3.99 -10.55 -1.93
CA GLN A 10 -2.99 -11.03 -0.97
C GLN A 10 -2.23 -9.87 -0.32
N VAL A 11 -1.87 -8.84 -1.11
CA VAL A 11 -1.20 -7.64 -0.58
C VAL A 11 -2.14 -6.85 0.33
N ILE A 12 -3.42 -6.72 -0.02
CA ILE A 12 -4.44 -6.07 0.82
C ILE A 12 -4.63 -6.84 2.12
N GLU A 13 -4.85 -8.16 2.07
CA GLU A 13 -5.06 -9.00 3.25
C GLU A 13 -3.86 -8.92 4.21
N MET A 14 -2.66 -8.98 3.66
CA MET A 14 -1.44 -8.85 4.42
C MET A 14 -1.29 -7.44 5.03
N MET A 15 -1.58 -6.37 4.28
CA MET A 15 -1.60 -5.00 4.82
C MET A 15 -2.65 -4.84 5.93
N LEU A 16 -3.81 -5.51 5.84
CA LEU A 16 -4.83 -5.49 6.89
C LEU A 16 -4.35 -6.20 8.16
N HIS A 17 -3.53 -7.25 8.03
CA HIS A 17 -2.99 -8.01 9.15
C HIS A 17 -1.78 -7.35 9.83
N LEU A 18 -0.84 -6.81 9.05
CA LEU A 18 0.41 -6.22 9.57
C LEU A 18 0.35 -4.70 9.75
N GLY A 19 -0.55 -4.01 9.06
CA GLY A 19 -0.60 -2.55 9.01
C GLY A 19 0.35 -1.96 7.96
N PRO A 20 0.74 -0.67 8.10
CA PRO A 20 1.68 -0.02 7.21
C PRO A 20 3.04 -0.72 7.27
N CYS A 21 3.56 -1.12 6.12
CA CYS A 21 4.79 -1.91 6.00
C CYS A 21 5.61 -1.44 4.81
N ASP A 22 6.91 -1.72 4.83
CA ASP A 22 7.79 -1.39 3.72
C ASP A 22 7.64 -2.43 2.59
N SER A 23 7.99 -2.06 1.36
CA SER A 23 7.84 -2.94 0.20
C SER A 23 8.59 -4.28 0.33
N GLU A 24 9.68 -4.31 1.11
CA GLU A 24 10.43 -5.54 1.38
C GLU A 24 9.65 -6.49 2.30
N ASP A 25 8.97 -5.98 3.33
CA ASP A 25 8.10 -6.78 4.20
C ASP A 25 6.97 -7.43 3.40
N VAL A 26 6.41 -6.71 2.42
CA VAL A 26 5.37 -7.27 1.54
C VAL A 26 5.87 -8.51 0.81
N VAL A 27 7.11 -8.46 0.31
CA VAL A 27 7.74 -9.55 -0.43
C VAL A 27 8.07 -10.72 0.50
N CYS A 28 8.55 -10.43 1.72
CA CYS A 28 8.85 -11.45 2.72
C CYS A 28 7.59 -12.20 3.18
N GLN A 29 6.46 -11.50 3.32
CA GLN A 29 5.22 -12.10 3.82
C GLN A 29 4.42 -12.79 2.71
N CYS A 30 4.43 -12.24 1.49
CA CYS A 30 3.84 -12.88 0.32
C CYS A 30 4.82 -13.83 -0.37
N THR A 31 5.31 -14.86 0.33
CA THR A 31 6.22 -15.89 -0.23
C THR A 31 5.66 -16.63 -1.45
N ASN A 32 4.34 -16.62 -1.62
CA ASN A 32 3.65 -17.18 -2.79
C ASN A 32 3.77 -16.31 -4.05
N LEU A 33 4.26 -15.07 -3.94
CA LEU A 33 4.38 -14.11 -5.03
C LEU A 33 5.84 -13.75 -5.29
N THR A 34 6.23 -13.72 -6.57
CA THR A 34 7.54 -13.19 -6.97
C THR A 34 7.57 -11.67 -6.76
N TRP A 35 8.77 -11.11 -6.53
CA TRP A 35 8.98 -9.66 -6.37
C TRP A 35 8.31 -8.81 -7.46
N ASN A 36 8.39 -9.23 -8.72
CA ASN A 36 7.75 -8.53 -9.84
C ASN A 36 6.22 -8.51 -9.75
N ARG A 37 5.61 -9.59 -9.22
CA ARG A 37 4.16 -9.67 -9.03
C ARG A 37 3.70 -8.78 -7.88
N VAL A 38 4.46 -8.74 -6.79
CA VAL A 38 4.21 -7.81 -5.67
C VAL A 38 4.29 -6.37 -6.16
N PHE A 39 5.35 -6.01 -6.89
CA PHE A 39 5.53 -4.66 -7.41
C PHE A 39 4.39 -4.24 -8.34
N LEU A 40 3.97 -5.12 -9.26
CA LEU A 40 2.84 -4.86 -10.16
C LEU A 40 1.51 -4.72 -9.40
N ALA A 41 1.28 -5.53 -8.37
CA ALA A 41 0.08 -5.44 -7.54
C ALA A 41 0.05 -4.12 -6.76
N VAL A 42 1.15 -3.75 -6.11
CA VAL A 42 1.29 -2.49 -5.38
C VAL A 42 1.14 -1.28 -6.31
N ASP A 43 1.73 -1.32 -7.51
CA ASP A 43 1.56 -0.28 -8.52
C ASP A 43 0.09 -0.12 -8.95
N ARG A 44 -0.60 -1.24 -9.23
CA ARG A 44 -2.03 -1.21 -9.59
C ARG A 44 -2.91 -0.66 -8.47
N LEU A 45 -2.70 -1.15 -7.24
CA LEU A 45 -3.43 -0.71 -6.06
C LEU A 45 -3.14 0.76 -5.72
N SER A 46 -1.92 1.22 -5.99
CA SER A 46 -1.58 2.62 -5.82
C SER A 46 -2.29 3.51 -6.85
N ARG A 47 -2.37 3.07 -8.10
CA ARG A 47 -3.09 3.78 -9.17
C ARG A 47 -4.60 3.75 -9.01
N SER A 48 -5.16 2.68 -8.44
CA SER A 48 -6.59 2.61 -8.11
C SER A 48 -6.96 3.45 -6.88
N GLY A 49 -5.95 3.88 -6.10
CA GLY A 49 -6.15 4.64 -4.88
C GLY A 49 -6.55 3.78 -3.68
N GLU A 50 -6.34 2.46 -3.74
CA GLU A 50 -6.52 1.56 -2.59
C GLU A 50 -5.30 1.52 -1.68
N LEU A 51 -4.11 1.81 -2.22
CA LEU A 51 -2.87 1.94 -1.46
C LEU A 51 -2.21 3.31 -1.70
N GLY A 52 -1.55 3.81 -0.68
CA GLY A 52 -0.64 4.94 -0.72
C GLY A 52 0.80 4.47 -0.59
N LEU A 53 1.69 5.10 -1.34
CA LEU A 53 3.13 4.92 -1.21
C LEU A 53 3.73 6.19 -0.62
N VAL A 54 4.28 6.07 0.59
CA VAL A 54 4.96 7.16 1.28
C VAL A 54 6.46 6.94 1.16
N PRO A 55 7.22 7.84 0.51
CA PRO A 55 8.67 7.73 0.46
C PRO A 55 9.24 7.93 1.87
N ARG A 56 10.07 6.99 2.33
CA ARG A 56 10.67 7.01 3.67
C ARG A 56 12.15 7.41 3.64
N ASP A 57 12.93 6.85 2.72
CA ASP A 57 14.35 7.18 2.48
C ASP A 57 14.75 6.80 1.03
N ARG A 58 16.05 6.82 0.68
CA ARG A 58 16.59 6.56 -0.67
C ARG A 58 16.13 5.20 -1.23
N GLY A 59 15.04 5.23 -1.99
CA GLY A 59 14.48 4.06 -2.66
C GLY A 59 13.58 3.18 -1.78
N MET A 60 13.31 3.60 -0.53
CA MET A 60 12.40 2.89 0.37
C MET A 60 11.04 3.56 0.39
N TYR A 61 10.00 2.76 0.15
CA TYR A 61 8.61 3.19 0.18
C TYR A 61 7.86 2.39 1.24
N THR A 62 7.19 3.12 2.10
CA THR A 62 6.21 2.54 3.02
C THR A 62 4.88 2.47 2.29
N VAL A 63 4.36 1.25 2.18
CA VAL A 63 3.02 0.98 1.69
C VAL A 63 2.06 1.22 2.85
N THR A 64 1.01 1.98 2.62
CA THR A 64 -0.02 2.26 3.63
C THR A 64 -1.37 2.28 2.95
N PHE A 65 -2.44 1.93 3.66
CA PHE A 65 -3.76 2.34 3.18
C PHE A 65 -3.83 3.87 3.16
N PRO A 66 -4.43 4.47 2.13
CA PRO A 66 -4.78 5.88 2.21
C PRO A 66 -5.71 5.99 3.39
N HIS A 67 -5.23 6.65 4.45
CA HIS A 67 -6.09 7.05 5.55
C HIS A 67 -7.26 7.77 4.88
N ARG A 68 -8.49 7.28 5.07
CA ARG A 68 -9.70 7.98 4.63
C ARG A 68 -9.59 9.37 5.25
N GLN A 69 -9.10 10.34 4.48
CA GLN A 69 -9.01 11.73 4.91
C GLN A 69 -10.44 12.26 4.87
N ASP A 70 -11.22 11.86 5.86
CA ASP A 70 -12.37 12.64 6.32
C ASP A 70 -11.75 13.91 6.94
N GLY A 71 -11.63 14.96 6.12
CA GLY A 71 -11.19 16.27 6.57
C GLY A 71 -9.68 16.50 6.52
N ARG A 72 -9.19 16.95 5.36
CA ARG A 72 -8.07 17.90 5.32
C ARG A 72 -8.58 19.21 5.95
N PRO A 73 -8.07 19.72 7.09
CA PRO A 73 -8.24 21.13 7.38
C PRO A 73 -7.36 21.88 6.37
N ASP A 74 -8.02 22.69 5.57
CA ASP A 74 -7.45 23.61 4.62
C ASP A 74 -6.29 24.38 5.28
N ARG A 75 -5.07 24.23 4.76
CA ARG A 75 -3.85 24.90 5.25
C ARG A 75 -3.83 26.39 4.83
N ARG A 76 -4.98 27.06 4.87
CA ARG A 76 -5.18 28.42 4.38
C ARG A 76 -5.70 29.40 5.42
N SER A 77 -5.84 28.99 6.68
CA SER A 77 -6.29 29.88 7.77
C SER A 77 -5.17 30.52 8.60
N LEU A 78 -3.89 30.38 8.23
CA LEU A 78 -2.80 31.13 8.87
C LEU A 78 -2.42 32.37 8.05
N SER A 79 -3.40 33.25 7.86
CA SER A 79 -3.17 34.65 7.51
C SER A 79 -4.51 35.38 7.51
N SER A 80 -4.93 35.87 8.68
CA SER A 80 -5.20 37.30 8.91
C SER A 80 -5.54 37.59 10.37
#